data_AF-A0A5B8LM61-F1
#
_entry.id   AF-A0A5B8LM61-F1
#
_cell.length_a   1.000
_cell.length_b   1.000
_cell.length_c   1.000
_cell.angle_alpha   90.00
_cell.angle_beta   90.00
_cell.angle_gamma   90.00
#
_symmetry.space_group_name_H-M   'P 1'
#
loop_
_entity.id
_entity.type
_entity.pdbx_description
1 polymer ?
#
loop_
_entity_poly.entity_id
_entity_poly.type
_entity_poly.pdbx_seq_one_letter_code
_entity_poly.pdbx_strand_id
1 'polypeptide(L)'
;MYSTEVVRGLSEYNLTGLTSSPTAFVTFDVYKAGGLFSGVNDTPFTGPITIYAYQGNNLEDISDFQAAAVATIGTFNVSPGSTPVGSIFSFDITSVFNQAIANNWNSLGIRLQANSLTASQAWTFQDFRLTSNNQTTGGAVPEPATWAMMLLGFGAIGGTLRRRSVTTRVRYA
;
A
#
# COMPACT_ATOMS: atom_id res chain seq x y z
N MET A 1 10.68 29.57 -19.34
CA MET A 1 11.65 28.69 -18.66
C MET A 1 11.05 27.30 -18.66
N TYR A 2 11.69 26.33 -19.32
CA TYR A 2 11.23 24.94 -19.30
C TYR A 2 11.90 24.27 -18.10
N SER A 3 11.15 23.98 -17.04
CA SER A 3 11.60 23.04 -16.00
C SER A 3 11.09 21.65 -16.37
N THR A 4 12.00 20.69 -16.47
CA THR A 4 11.66 19.27 -16.52
C THR A 4 11.77 18.72 -15.11
N GLU A 5 10.63 18.58 -14.43
CA GLU A 5 10.55 17.95 -13.12
C GLU A 5 10.24 16.46 -13.30
N VAL A 6 10.94 15.60 -12.55
CA VAL A 6 10.78 14.15 -12.63
C VAL A 6 10.49 13.61 -11.22
N VAL A 7 9.23 13.23 -10.99
CA VAL A 7 8.78 12.59 -9.75
C VAL A 7 9.00 11.08 -9.84
N ARG A 8 9.63 10.50 -8.84
CA ARG A 8 10.00 9.07 -8.79
C ARG A 8 9.58 8.49 -7.45
N GLY A 9 9.01 7.30 -7.47
CA GLY A 9 8.76 6.55 -6.24
C GLY A 9 10.05 5.87 -5.80
N LEU A 10 10.74 6.45 -4.83
CA LEU A 10 11.86 5.82 -4.14
C LEU A 10 11.77 6.12 -2.64
N SER A 11 12.41 5.27 -1.84
CA SER A 11 12.58 5.47 -0.42
C SER A 11 13.86 4.78 0.04
N GLU A 12 14.55 5.37 1.00
CA GLU A 12 15.69 4.74 1.67
C GLU A 12 15.42 4.45 3.15
N TYR A 13 15.97 3.34 3.63
CA TYR A 13 15.83 2.92 5.02
C TYR A 13 17.20 2.76 5.66
N ASN A 14 17.44 3.56 6.72
CA ASN A 14 18.63 3.44 7.54
C ASN A 14 18.66 2.07 8.23
N LEU A 15 19.74 1.33 8.03
CA LEU A 15 19.96 0.00 8.61
C LEU A 15 20.85 0.01 9.85
N THR A 16 21.37 1.17 10.25
CA THR A 16 22.29 1.30 11.38
C THR A 16 21.65 0.78 12.66
N GLY A 17 22.30 -0.20 13.29
CA GLY A 17 21.83 -0.82 14.53
C GLY A 17 20.68 -1.83 14.36
N LEU A 18 20.23 -2.09 13.12
CA LEU A 18 19.31 -3.17 12.85
C LEU A 18 20.05 -4.51 12.76
N THR A 19 19.31 -5.59 13.01
CA THR A 19 19.80 -6.97 12.88
C THR A 19 18.90 -7.75 11.94
N SER A 20 19.38 -8.91 11.49
CA SER A 20 18.60 -9.80 10.63
C SER A 20 17.27 -10.19 11.29
N SER A 21 16.22 -10.29 10.49
CA SER A 21 14.86 -10.57 10.94
C SER A 21 14.29 -11.80 10.23
N PRO A 22 13.44 -12.61 10.90
CA PRO A 22 12.71 -13.70 10.25
C PRO A 22 11.76 -13.22 9.16
N THR A 23 11.27 -11.98 9.27
CA THR A 23 10.43 -11.34 8.27
C THR A 23 10.85 -9.88 8.10
N ALA A 24 10.84 -9.39 6.86
CA ALA A 24 10.93 -7.96 6.56
C ALA A 24 10.03 -7.64 5.37
N PHE A 25 9.24 -6.58 5.49
CA PHE A 25 8.28 -6.17 4.47
C PHE A 25 8.45 -4.70 4.14
N VAL A 26 8.22 -4.36 2.86
CA VAL A 26 8.03 -2.99 2.42
C VAL A 26 6.58 -2.80 2.02
N THR A 27 5.95 -1.78 2.62
CA THR A 27 4.57 -1.39 2.32
C THR A 27 4.51 0.04 1.84
N PHE A 28 3.56 0.34 0.96
CA PHE A 28 3.21 1.70 0.53
C PHE A 28 1.78 1.67 0.00
N ASP A 29 1.10 2.82 -0.02
CA ASP A 29 -0.26 2.92 -0.56
C ASP A 29 -0.37 3.89 -1.75
N VAL A 30 -1.44 3.72 -2.51
CA VAL A 30 -1.78 4.62 -3.62
C VAL A 30 -2.31 5.93 -3.04
N TYR A 31 -1.52 7.00 -3.14
CA TYR A 31 -1.97 8.35 -2.77
C TYR A 31 -2.90 8.94 -3.84
N LYS A 32 -2.52 8.79 -5.11
CA LYS A 32 -3.24 9.39 -6.24
C LYS A 32 -3.08 8.55 -7.51
N ALA A 33 -4.20 8.35 -8.22
CA ALA A 33 -4.19 7.90 -9.61
C ALA A 33 -3.82 9.10 -10.50
N GLY A 34 -2.59 9.11 -11.02
CA GLY A 34 -1.99 10.27 -11.66
C GLY A 34 -0.84 10.88 -10.84
N GLY A 35 -0.13 11.82 -11.44
CA GLY A 35 0.92 12.60 -10.81
C GLY A 35 0.40 13.76 -9.95
N LEU A 36 1.30 14.38 -9.19
CA LEU A 36 0.98 15.48 -8.27
C LEU A 36 0.69 16.80 -8.97
N PHE A 37 1.13 16.97 -10.22
CA PHE A 37 1.04 18.22 -10.96
C PHE A 37 -0.10 18.19 -11.96
N SER A 38 -0.89 19.26 -12.02
CA SER A 38 -1.98 19.39 -13.00
C SER A 38 -1.43 19.67 -14.39
N GLY A 39 -1.97 19.01 -15.43
CA GLY A 39 -1.59 19.21 -16.83
C GLY A 39 -0.24 18.62 -17.25
N VAL A 40 0.50 18.03 -16.32
CA VAL A 40 1.75 17.29 -16.58
C VAL A 40 1.65 16.00 -15.79
N ASN A 41 1.69 14.84 -16.46
CA ASN A 41 1.63 13.51 -15.85
C ASN A 41 0.46 13.24 -14.88
N ASP A 42 -0.62 14.01 -14.96
CA ASP A 42 -1.81 13.91 -14.09
C ASP A 42 -2.74 12.75 -14.43
N THR A 43 -2.50 12.03 -15.52
CA THR A 43 -3.29 10.87 -15.90
C THR A 43 -2.61 9.56 -15.47
N PRO A 44 -3.37 8.59 -14.91
CA PRO A 44 -2.82 7.29 -14.60
C PRO A 44 -2.60 6.43 -15.86
N PHE A 45 -1.56 5.59 -15.84
CA PHE A 45 -1.37 4.53 -16.83
C PHE A 45 -1.92 3.19 -16.33
N THR A 46 -2.11 2.24 -17.25
CA THR A 46 -2.36 0.83 -16.92
C THR A 46 -1.13 0.01 -17.30
N GLY A 47 -0.59 -0.77 -16.36
CA GLY A 47 0.57 -1.60 -16.64
C GLY A 47 1.37 -2.00 -15.40
N PRO A 48 2.48 -2.72 -15.62
CA PRO A 48 3.33 -3.18 -14.54
C PRO A 48 4.23 -2.06 -13.99
N ILE A 49 4.46 -2.13 -12.68
CA ILE A 49 5.50 -1.41 -11.95
C ILE A 49 6.40 -2.47 -11.30
N THR A 50 7.69 -2.39 -11.60
CA THR A 50 8.71 -3.26 -11.01
C THR A 50 9.33 -2.60 -9.79
N ILE A 51 9.60 -3.40 -8.77
CA ILE A 51 10.21 -2.97 -7.51
C ILE A 51 11.64 -3.46 -7.48
N TYR A 52 12.57 -2.51 -7.37
CA TYR A 52 13.99 -2.80 -7.26
C TYR A 52 14.50 -2.39 -5.89
N ALA A 53 15.37 -3.22 -5.34
CA ALA A 53 16.20 -2.86 -4.21
C ALA A 53 17.59 -2.42 -4.71
N TYR A 54 18.20 -1.47 -4.01
CA TYR A 54 19.55 -0.99 -4.25
C TYR A 54 20.23 -0.68 -2.91
N GLN A 55 21.56 -0.61 -2.91
CA GLN A 55 22.30 -0.14 -1.74
C GLN A 55 22.16 1.38 -1.66
N GLY A 56 21.60 1.87 -0.56
CA GLY A 56 21.39 3.30 -0.35
C GLY A 56 22.57 3.98 0.34
N ASN A 57 22.45 5.29 0.50
CA ASN A 57 23.46 6.15 1.15
C ASN A 57 22.91 6.98 2.34
N ASN A 58 21.62 6.80 2.72
CA ASN A 58 20.84 7.59 3.68
C ASN A 58 20.52 9.03 3.26
N LEU A 59 20.62 9.34 1.98
CA LEU A 59 20.24 10.59 1.37
C LEU A 59 19.32 10.25 0.20
N GLU A 60 18.17 10.91 0.10
CA GLU A 60 17.29 10.71 -1.04
C GLU A 60 17.64 11.71 -2.13
N ASP A 61 18.28 11.23 -3.19
CA ASP A 61 18.69 12.05 -4.31
C ASP A 61 18.43 11.38 -5.68
N ILE A 62 18.58 12.17 -6.75
CA ILE A 62 18.19 11.72 -8.10
C ILE A 62 19.02 10.52 -8.58
N SER A 63 20.23 10.35 -8.04
CA SER A 63 21.15 9.29 -8.43
C SER A 63 20.66 7.91 -8.00
N ASP A 64 19.88 7.82 -6.94
CA ASP A 64 19.34 6.58 -6.37
C ASP A 64 18.36 5.86 -7.31
N PHE A 65 17.64 6.64 -8.10
CA PHE A 65 16.76 6.07 -9.12
C PHE A 65 17.52 5.34 -10.24
N GLN A 66 18.79 5.70 -10.42
CA GLN A 66 19.70 5.11 -11.40
C GLN A 66 20.73 4.18 -10.77
N ALA A 67 20.76 4.06 -9.43
CA ALA A 67 21.66 3.17 -8.73
C ALA A 67 21.54 1.73 -9.24
N ALA A 68 22.63 0.97 -9.22
CA ALA A 68 22.59 -0.42 -9.63
C ALA A 68 21.60 -1.21 -8.75
N ALA A 69 20.61 -1.85 -9.37
CA ALA A 69 19.69 -2.71 -8.64
C ALA A 69 20.45 -3.95 -8.15
N VAL A 70 20.30 -4.27 -6.87
CA VAL A 70 20.90 -5.46 -6.25
C VAL A 70 19.95 -6.64 -6.26
N ALA A 71 18.64 -6.37 -6.32
CA ALA A 71 17.59 -7.37 -6.42
C ALA A 71 16.33 -6.77 -7.09
N THR A 72 15.59 -7.63 -7.78
CA THR A 72 14.19 -7.36 -8.12
C THR A 72 13.32 -8.00 -7.05
N ILE A 73 12.52 -7.20 -6.35
CA ILE A 73 11.64 -7.66 -5.28
C ILE A 73 10.37 -8.27 -5.85
N GLY A 74 9.81 -7.63 -6.87
CA GLY A 74 8.58 -8.08 -7.48
C GLY A 74 8.05 -7.11 -8.52
N THR A 75 6.88 -7.43 -9.05
CA THR A 75 6.15 -6.60 -10.00
C THR A 75 4.68 -6.62 -9.61
N PHE A 76 4.01 -5.47 -9.69
CA PHE A 76 2.58 -5.36 -9.51
C PHE A 76 1.97 -4.55 -10.64
N ASN A 77 0.70 -4.77 -10.93
CA ASN A 77 -0.02 -4.04 -11.95
C ASN A 77 -0.83 -2.91 -11.32
N VAL A 78 -0.86 -1.77 -12.01
CA VAL A 78 -1.74 -0.65 -11.70
C VAL A 78 -2.72 -0.43 -12.84
N SER A 79 -3.93 -0.01 -12.52
CA SER A 79 -4.94 0.38 -13.50
C SER A 79 -6.00 1.25 -12.83
N PRO A 80 -6.49 2.34 -13.48
CA PRO A 80 -7.48 3.23 -12.89
C PRO A 80 -8.74 2.50 -12.39
N GLY A 81 -9.14 1.41 -13.06
CA GLY A 81 -10.32 0.63 -12.70
C GLY A 81 -10.12 -0.41 -11.60
N SER A 82 -8.87 -0.76 -11.24
CA SER A 82 -8.59 -1.87 -10.31
C SER A 82 -7.63 -1.53 -9.17
N THR A 83 -7.04 -0.34 -9.16
CA THR A 83 -6.18 0.13 -8.06
C THR A 83 -6.70 1.46 -7.51
N PRO A 84 -7.73 1.44 -6.63
CA PRO A 84 -8.24 2.62 -5.96
C PRO A 84 -7.17 3.35 -5.13
N VAL A 85 -7.39 4.64 -4.89
CA VAL A 85 -6.64 5.40 -3.88
C VAL A 85 -6.80 4.73 -2.51
N GLY A 86 -5.70 4.64 -1.77
CA GLY A 86 -5.60 3.91 -0.50
C GLY A 86 -5.31 2.41 -0.65
N SER A 87 -5.18 1.87 -1.86
CA SER A 87 -4.74 0.47 -2.04
C SER A 87 -3.33 0.30 -1.47
N ILE A 88 -3.16 -0.61 -0.53
CA ILE A 88 -1.86 -0.92 0.07
C ILE A 88 -1.21 -2.05 -0.72
N PHE A 89 0.03 -1.83 -1.13
CA PHE A 89 0.89 -2.88 -1.62
C PHE A 89 1.86 -3.30 -0.52
N SER A 90 2.13 -4.60 -0.44
CA SER A 90 3.00 -5.19 0.57
C SER A 90 3.85 -6.28 -0.05
N PHE A 91 5.17 -6.18 0.12
CA PHE A 91 6.13 -7.09 -0.47
C PHE A 91 7.08 -7.63 0.59
N ASP A 92 7.27 -8.94 0.58
CA ASP A 92 8.31 -9.58 1.37
C ASP A 92 9.68 -9.23 0.78
N ILE A 93 10.53 -8.65 1.62
CA ILE A 93 11.90 -8.28 1.28
C ILE A 93 12.92 -8.97 2.21
N THR A 94 12.50 -9.99 2.95
CA THR A 94 13.30 -10.65 4.01
C THR A 94 14.68 -11.05 3.51
N SER A 95 14.76 -11.64 2.31
CA SER A 95 16.04 -12.06 1.72
C SER A 95 16.98 -10.88 1.49
N VAL A 96 16.51 -9.80 0.85
CA VAL A 96 17.37 -8.64 0.54
C VAL A 96 17.72 -7.85 1.80
N PHE A 97 16.79 -7.73 2.74
CA PHE A 97 17.03 -7.07 4.02
C PHE A 97 18.14 -7.78 4.80
N ASN A 98 18.02 -9.10 4.99
CA ASN A 98 19.03 -9.87 5.70
C ASN A 98 20.37 -9.89 4.98
N GLN A 99 20.38 -9.86 3.63
CA GLN A 99 21.60 -9.73 2.85
C GLN A 99 22.26 -8.35 3.05
N ALA A 100 21.49 -7.26 3.08
CA ALA A 100 22.00 -5.93 3.35
C ALA A 100 22.62 -5.82 4.75
N ILE A 101 21.97 -6.40 5.77
CA ILE A 101 22.51 -6.49 7.13
C ILE A 101 23.82 -7.30 7.15
N ALA A 102 23.84 -8.48 6.53
CA ALA A 102 25.04 -9.33 6.49
C ALA A 102 26.23 -8.64 5.79
N ASN A 103 25.95 -7.79 4.80
CA ASN A 103 26.94 -7.00 4.08
C ASN A 103 27.29 -5.66 4.77
N ASN A 104 26.78 -5.40 5.98
CA ASN A 104 26.98 -4.17 6.73
C ASN A 104 26.61 -2.90 5.93
N TRP A 105 25.51 -2.95 5.20
CA TRP A 105 25.00 -1.75 4.53
C TRP A 105 24.47 -0.75 5.54
N ASN A 106 24.71 0.53 5.29
CA ASN A 106 24.17 1.61 6.11
C ASN A 106 22.73 1.99 5.72
N SER A 107 22.32 1.68 4.48
CA SER A 107 20.99 1.98 3.95
C SER A 107 20.56 0.95 2.91
N LEU A 108 19.27 0.64 2.90
CA LEU A 108 18.60 -0.14 1.86
C LEU A 108 17.60 0.76 1.14
N GLY A 109 17.82 0.94 -0.15
CA GLY A 109 16.94 1.69 -1.02
C GLY A 109 15.92 0.80 -1.72
N ILE A 110 14.70 1.30 -1.87
CA ILE A 110 13.63 0.71 -2.69
C ILE A 110 13.20 1.74 -3.73
N ARG A 111 13.00 1.30 -4.97
CA ARG A 111 12.42 2.14 -6.02
C ARG A 111 11.38 1.42 -6.84
N LEU A 112 10.43 2.20 -7.34
CA LEU A 112 9.36 1.79 -8.24
C LEU A 112 9.67 2.27 -9.66
N GLN A 113 9.71 1.35 -10.62
CA GLN A 113 9.97 1.69 -12.02
C GLN A 113 8.93 1.04 -12.93
N ALA A 114 8.18 1.89 -13.63
CA ALA A 114 7.36 1.47 -14.74
C ALA A 114 8.23 1.24 -15.99
N ASN A 115 7.72 0.46 -16.94
CA ASN A 115 8.27 0.47 -18.29
C ASN A 115 8.17 1.86 -18.92
N SER A 116 8.99 2.14 -19.93
CA SER A 116 8.89 3.39 -20.68
C SER A 116 7.47 3.60 -21.19
N LEU A 117 6.86 4.72 -20.80
CA LEU A 117 5.51 5.10 -21.18
C LEU A 117 5.56 5.97 -22.43
N THR A 118 4.59 5.80 -23.33
CA THR A 118 4.48 6.60 -24.56
C THR A 118 3.74 7.92 -24.35
N ALA A 119 3.14 8.12 -23.17
CA ALA A 119 2.38 9.30 -22.79
C ALA A 119 2.84 9.82 -21.41
N SER A 120 2.55 11.09 -21.13
CA SER A 120 2.80 11.70 -19.82
C SER A 120 1.77 11.18 -18.81
N GLN A 121 2.14 10.11 -18.12
CA GLN A 121 1.28 9.41 -17.17
C GLN A 121 2.07 9.07 -15.90
N ALA A 122 1.39 8.99 -14.76
CA ALA A 122 2.03 8.65 -13.49
C ALA A 122 1.06 8.00 -12.50
N TRP A 123 1.64 7.43 -11.45
CA TRP A 123 0.95 7.06 -10.22
C TRP A 123 1.72 7.67 -9.06
N THR A 124 1.02 8.16 -8.06
CA THR A 124 1.64 8.68 -6.84
C THR A 124 1.38 7.71 -5.70
N PHE A 125 2.46 7.31 -5.04
CA PHE A 125 2.45 6.44 -3.87
C PHE A 125 2.98 7.20 -2.66
N GLN A 126 2.61 6.75 -1.47
CA GLN A 126 3.05 7.35 -0.20
C GLN A 126 3.26 6.27 0.86
N ASP A 127 3.67 6.73 2.06
CA ASP A 127 3.83 5.90 3.27
C ASP A 127 4.70 4.66 3.05
N PHE A 128 5.81 4.84 2.32
CA PHE A 128 6.84 3.83 2.17
C PHE A 128 7.41 3.47 3.54
N ARG A 129 7.18 2.22 3.94
CA ARG A 129 7.55 1.74 5.27
C ARG A 129 8.22 0.39 5.20
N LEU A 130 9.36 0.28 5.88
CA LEU A 130 10.01 -0.98 6.20
C LEU A 130 9.54 -1.48 7.57
N THR A 131 9.08 -2.72 7.65
CA THR A 131 8.72 -3.35 8.92
C THR A 131 9.29 -4.76 9.05
N SER A 132 9.52 -5.20 10.29
CA SER A 132 9.96 -6.57 10.59
C SER A 132 8.81 -7.51 10.96
N ASN A 133 7.58 -7.01 11.10
CA ASN A 133 6.41 -7.85 11.30
C ASN A 133 5.89 -8.40 9.97
N ASN A 134 5.21 -9.56 10.02
CA ASN A 134 4.59 -10.12 8.83
C ASN A 134 3.49 -9.18 8.32
N GLN A 135 3.62 -8.72 7.06
CA GLN A 135 2.64 -7.84 6.40
C GLN A 135 1.99 -8.52 5.20
N THR A 136 1.89 -9.85 5.18
CA THR A 136 1.04 -10.55 4.22
C THR A 136 -0.39 -10.02 4.34
N THR A 137 -0.82 -9.22 3.36
CA THR A 137 -2.16 -8.65 3.32
C THR A 137 -3.16 -9.75 2.96
N GLY A 138 -3.59 -10.51 3.96
CA GLY A 138 -4.84 -11.26 3.87
C GLY A 138 -5.97 -10.23 3.86
N GLY A 139 -6.77 -10.20 2.79
CA GLY A 139 -7.80 -9.19 2.59
C GLY A 139 -8.58 -8.92 3.89
N ALA A 140 -8.53 -7.68 4.37
CA ALA A 140 -9.28 -7.25 5.54
C ALA A 140 -10.78 -7.27 5.18
N VAL A 141 -11.37 -8.46 5.27
CA VAL A 141 -12.81 -8.61 5.35
C VAL A 141 -13.20 -8.09 6.73
N PRO A 142 -14.10 -7.10 6.85
CA PRO A 142 -14.66 -6.74 8.14
C PRO A 142 -15.20 -8.03 8.76
N GLU A 143 -14.61 -8.41 9.90
CA GLU A 143 -14.84 -9.73 10.47
C GLU A 143 -16.35 -10.02 10.55
N PRO A 144 -16.82 -11.22 10.16
CA PRO A 144 -18.23 -11.62 10.19
C PRO A 144 -18.91 -11.36 11.55
N ALA A 145 -18.12 -11.20 12.61
CA ALA A 145 -18.57 -10.81 13.95
C ALA A 145 -19.30 -9.46 13.99
N THR A 146 -18.92 -8.45 13.19
CA THR A 146 -19.61 -7.15 13.22
C THR A 146 -21.05 -7.28 12.71
N TRP A 147 -21.23 -8.02 11.61
CA TRP A 147 -22.55 -8.31 11.06
C TRP A 147 -23.37 -9.17 12.02
N ALA A 148 -22.75 -10.16 12.64
CA ALA A 148 -23.39 -11.00 13.65
C ALA A 148 -23.84 -10.18 14.88
N MET A 149 -23.03 -9.25 15.38
CA MET A 149 -23.37 -8.40 16.53
C MET A 149 -24.46 -7.37 16.20
N MET A 150 -24.46 -6.80 14.99
CA MET A 150 -25.55 -5.93 14.54
C MET A 150 -26.85 -6.73 14.42
N LEU A 151 -26.81 -7.91 13.79
CA LEU A 151 -27.99 -8.78 13.66
C LEU A 151 -28.48 -9.29 15.01
N LEU A 152 -27.59 -9.60 15.95
CA LEU A 152 -27.95 -9.95 17.33
C LEU A 152 -28.61 -8.76 18.05
N GLY A 153 -28.03 -7.56 17.93
CA GLY A 153 -28.60 -6.34 18.51
C GLY A 153 -29.98 -6.02 17.96
N PHE A 154 -30.14 -5.99 16.63
CA PHE A 154 -31.42 -5.75 15.98
C PHE A 154 -32.42 -6.89 16.21
N GLY A 155 -31.96 -8.14 16.21
CA GLY A 155 -32.78 -9.32 16.49
C GLY A 155 -33.31 -9.36 17.92
N ALA A 156 -32.49 -8.97 18.90
CA ALA A 156 -32.91 -8.85 20.29
C ALA A 156 -33.99 -7.77 20.45
N ILE A 157 -33.78 -6.58 19.89
CA ILE A 157 -34.77 -5.48 19.94
C ILE A 157 -36.08 -5.90 19.26
N GLY A 158 -36.02 -6.42 18.04
CA GLY A 158 -37.20 -6.90 17.31
C GLY A 158 -37.96 -8.02 18.04
N GLY A 159 -37.23 -8.93 18.69
CA GLY A 159 -37.81 -9.99 19.51
C GLY A 159 -38.60 -9.47 20.71
N THR A 160 -38.11 -8.43 21.40
CA THR A 160 -38.83 -7.82 22.53
C THR A 160 -40.13 -7.11 22.10
N LEU A 161 -40.11 -6.44 20.94
CA LEU A 161 -41.29 -5.76 20.40
C LEU A 161 -42.37 -6.74 19.94
N ARG A 162 -41.98 -7.86 19.30
CA ARG A 162 -42.92 -8.87 18.82
C ARG A 162 -43.61 -9.64 19.95
N ARG A 163 -42.96 -9.76 21.12
CA ARG A 163 -43.57 -10.39 22.31
C ARG A 163 -44.67 -9.53 22.93
N ARG A 164 -44.69 -8.22 22.66
CA ARG A 164 -45.76 -7.30 23.09
C ARG A 164 -46.88 -7.22 22.04
N SER A 165 -47.48 -8.35 21.69
CA SER A 165 -48.75 -8.34 20.94
C SER A 165 -49.81 -7.63 21.80
N VAL A 166 -50.09 -6.38 21.47
CA VAL A 166 -51.14 -5.58 22.10
C VAL A 166 -52.48 -6.15 21.64
N THR A 167 -53.24 -6.75 22.56
CA THR A 167 -54.64 -7.12 22.31
C THR A 167 -55.46 -5.85 22.18
N THR A 168 -55.63 -5.38 20.95
CA THR A 168 -56.52 -4.26 20.64
C THR A 168 -57.96 -4.73 20.86
N ARG A 169 -58.54 -4.41 22.03
CA ARG A 169 -59.98 -4.58 22.26
C ARG A 169 -60.72 -3.44 21.60
N VAL A 170 -61.38 -3.71 20.49
CA VAL A 170 -62.32 -2.77 19.87
C VAL A 170 -63.69 -2.97 20.51
N ARG A 171 -64.31 -1.89 20.99
CA ARG A 171 -65.69 -1.89 21.52
C ARG A 171 -66.53 -1.04 20.57
N TYR A 172 -67.54 -1.63 19.96
CA TYR A 172 -68.55 -0.91 19.18
C TYR A 172 -69.69 -0.46 20.10
N ALA A 173 -70.29 0.68 19.76
CA ALA A 173 -71.47 1.26 20.40
C ALA A 173 -72.72 0.96 19.55
#